data_AF-A0A5C8DBL1-F1
#
_entry.id   AF-A0A5C8DBL1-F1
#
_cell.length_a   1.000
_cell.length_b   1.000
_cell.length_c   1.000
_cell.angle_alpha   90.00
_cell.angle_beta   90.00
_cell.angle_gamma   90.00
#
_symmetry.space_group_name_H-M   'P 1'
#
loop_
_entity.id
_entity.type
_entity.pdbx_description
1 polymer ?
#
loop_
_entity_poly.entity_id
_entity_poly.type
_entity_poly.pdbx_seq_one_letter_code
_entity_poly.pdbx_strand_id
1 'polypeptide(L)' 'MTDTSGKGDAKSVREARLKSALRDNLKRRKSQARGRAGMAIVTPDDDARLRDQDSGTQQDEDGR' A
#
# COMPACT_ATOMS: atom_id res chain seq x y z
N MET A 1 45.28 9.96 -13.35
CA MET A 1 44.14 9.24 -13.97
C MET A 1 43.24 8.81 -12.83
N THR A 2 42.01 9.31 -12.74
CA THR A 2 41.14 9.13 -11.57
C THR A 2 40.46 7.76 -11.58
N ASP A 3 40.52 7.06 -10.44
CA ASP A 3 40.00 5.73 -10.20
C ASP A 3 38.47 5.64 -10.36
N THR A 4 38.00 5.41 -11.58
CA THR A 4 36.58 5.17 -11.89
C THR A 4 36.15 3.73 -11.58
N SER A 5 37.10 2.83 -11.34
CA SER A 5 36.89 1.40 -11.07
C SER A 5 36.08 1.15 -9.78
N GLY A 6 36.33 1.89 -8.70
CA GLY A 6 35.60 1.67 -7.43
C GLY A 6 34.16 2.19 -7.38
N LYS A 7 33.74 3.00 -8.36
CA LYS A 7 32.42 3.65 -8.35
C LYS A 7 31.30 2.73 -8.85
N GLY A 8 31.64 1.72 -9.67
CA GLY A 8 30.72 0.66 -10.10
C GLY A 8 30.36 -0.28 -8.95
N ASP A 9 31.37 -0.74 -8.22
CA ASP A 9 31.21 -1.65 -7.08
C ASP A 9 30.42 -1.00 -5.94
N ALA A 10 30.71 0.26 -5.61
CA ALA A 10 29.97 0.99 -4.60
C ALA A 10 28.47 1.15 -4.92
N LYS A 11 28.12 1.35 -6.21
CA LYS A 11 26.73 1.40 -6.67
C LYS A 11 26.05 0.03 -6.57
N SER A 12 26.73 -1.02 -7.00
CA SER A 12 26.24 -2.40 -6.91
C SER A 12 25.94 -2.82 -5.46
N VAL A 13 26.84 -2.51 -4.53
CA VAL A 13 26.65 -2.78 -3.10
C VAL A 13 25.46 -1.99 -2.53
N ARG A 14 25.30 -0.72 -2.92
CA ARG A 14 24.15 0.11 -2.52
C ARG A 14 22.84 -0.47 -3.04
N GLU A 15 22.79 -0.92 -4.28
CA GLU A 15 21.61 -1.53 -4.89
C GLU A 15 21.22 -2.84 -4.21
N ALA A 16 22.19 -3.70 -3.89
CA ALA A 16 21.95 -4.93 -3.15
C ALA A 16 21.33 -4.65 -1.77
N ARG A 17 21.88 -3.68 -1.03
CA ARG A 17 21.33 -3.24 0.26
C ARG A 17 19.91 -2.69 0.13
N LEU A 18 19.67 -1.85 -0.88
CA LEU A 18 18.35 -1.28 -1.14
C LEU A 18 17.31 -2.36 -1.49
N LYS A 19 17.66 -3.31 -2.36
CA LYS A 19 16.78 -4.44 -2.72
C LYS A 19 16.42 -5.29 -1.51
N SER A 20 17.38 -5.57 -0.62
CA SER A 20 17.09 -6.31 0.63
C SER A 20 16.14 -5.51 1.53
N ALA A 21 16.45 -4.23 1.77
CA ALA A 21 15.63 -3.35 2.62
C ALA A 21 14.17 -3.24 2.11
N LEU A 22 13.99 -3.14 0.78
CA LEU A 22 12.67 -3.11 0.15
C LEU A 22 11.91 -4.44 0.33
N ARG A 23 12.58 -5.58 0.15
CA ARG A 23 11.97 -6.89 0.38
C ARG A 23 11.51 -7.05 1.82
N ASP A 24 12.34 -6.65 2.78
CA ASP A 24 12.01 -6.76 4.20
C ASP A 24 10.89 -5.79 4.60
N ASN A 25 10.89 -4.56 4.07
CA ASN A 25 9.81 -3.62 4.27
C ASN A 25 8.48 -4.18 3.74
N LEU A 26 8.48 -4.75 2.53
CA LEU A 26 7.30 -5.35 1.93
C LEU A 26 6.78 -6.55 2.75
N LYS A 27 7.68 -7.39 3.28
CA LYS A 27 7.32 -8.49 4.20
C LYS A 27 6.64 -7.95 5.47
N ARG A 28 7.21 -6.91 6.09
CA ARG A 28 6.62 -6.26 7.27
C ARG A 28 5.24 -5.67 6.97
N ARG A 29 5.08 -4.95 5.86
CA ARG A 29 3.77 -4.39 5.44
C ARG A 29 2.73 -5.49 5.21
N LYS A 30 3.11 -6.58 4.54
CA LYS A 30 2.20 -7.72 4.33
C LYS A 30 1.80 -8.37 5.65
N SER A 31 2.73 -8.56 6.59
CA SER A 31 2.43 -9.09 7.92
C SER A 31 1.47 -8.17 8.71
N GLN A 32 1.70 -6.85 8.67
CA GLN A 32 0.81 -5.86 9.28
C GLN A 32 -0.58 -5.86 8.66
N ALA A 33 -0.68 -5.99 7.33
CA ALA A 33 -1.95 -6.02 6.61
C ALA A 33 -2.70 -7.35 6.78
N ARG A 34 -2.00 -8.47 7.00
CA ARG A 34 -2.63 -9.80 7.15
C ARG A 34 -3.52 -9.89 8.40
N GLY A 35 -3.26 -9.10 9.44
CA GLY A 35 -4.16 -8.94 10.59
C GLY A 35 -5.28 -7.91 10.38
N ARG A 36 -5.25 -7.17 9.26
CA ARG A 36 -6.24 -6.16 8.86
C ARG A 36 -7.08 -6.59 7.65
N ALA A 37 -6.96 -7.83 7.18
CA ALA A 37 -7.78 -8.35 6.08
C ALA A 37 -9.28 -8.47 6.45
N GLY A 38 -9.67 -8.15 7.68
CA GLY A 38 -11.06 -7.89 8.10
C GLY A 38 -11.34 -6.47 8.60
N MET A 39 -10.33 -5.57 8.57
CA MET A 39 -10.48 -4.14 8.87
C MET A 39 -9.78 -3.37 7.76
N ALA A 40 -10.51 -3.10 6.67
CA ALA A 40 -10.11 -2.06 5.75
C ALA A 40 -9.69 -0.83 6.56
N ILE A 41 -8.57 -0.20 6.19
CA ILE A 41 -8.28 1.14 6.70
C ILE A 41 -9.34 2.02 6.05
N VAL A 42 -10.50 2.14 6.70
CA VAL A 42 -11.56 3.05 6.30
C VAL A 42 -10.98 4.44 6.45
N THR A 43 -10.67 5.07 5.32
CA THR A 43 -10.42 6.51 5.32
C THR A 43 -11.76 7.21 5.52
N PRO A 44 -11.81 8.42 6.10
CA PRO A 44 -13.06 9.17 6.21
C PRO A 44 -13.79 9.33 4.86
N ASP A 45 -13.04 9.40 3.76
CA ASP A 45 -13.58 9.40 2.40
C ASP A 45 -14.24 8.07 1.99
N ASP A 46 -13.71 6.92 2.43
CA ASP A 46 -14.32 5.61 2.18
C ASP A 46 -15.64 5.44 2.95
N ASP A 47 -15.70 5.95 4.19
CA ASP A 47 -16.90 5.91 5.04
C ASP A 47 -18.02 6.80 4.46
N ALA A 48 -17.66 8.00 3.99
CA ALA A 48 -18.59 8.91 3.32
C ALA A 48 -19.19 8.29 2.05
N ARG A 49 -18.38 7.57 1.25
CA ARG A 49 -18.84 6.88 0.03
C ARG A 49 -19.67 5.64 0.31
N LEU A 50 -19.47 4.98 1.45
CA LEU A 50 -20.31 3.85 1.88
C LEU A 50 -21.69 4.33 2.31
N ARG A 51 -21.76 5.43 3.06
CA ARG A 51 -23.02 6.03 3.52
C ARG A 51 -23.88 6.54 2.37
N ASP A 52 -23.27 7.12 1.34
CA ASP A 52 -23.96 7.63 0.14
C ASP A 52 -24.58 6.47 -0.67
N GLN A 53 -23.89 5.34 -0.77
CA GLN A 53 -24.40 4.14 -1.45
C GLN A 53 -25.53 3.44 -0.67
N ASP A 54 -25.50 3.48 0.67
CA ASP A 54 -26.58 2.95 1.52
C ASP A 54 -27.85 3.82 1.44
N SER A 55 -27.70 5.15 1.27
CA SER A 55 -28.83 6.05 1.03
C SER A 55 -29.40 6.02 -0.39
N GLY A 56 -28.69 5.42 -1.35
CA GLY A 56 -29.07 5.40 -2.77
C GLY A 56 -29.94 4.23 -3.21
N THR A 57 -30.24 3.26 -2.33
CA THR A 57 -30.97 2.02 -2.70
C THR A 57 -32.33 1.85 -2.02
N GLN A 58 -32.83 2.84 -1.26
CA GLN A 58 -34.12 2.78 -0.57
C GLN A 58 -35.20 3.74 -1.10
N GLN A 59 -35.16 4.17 -2.36
CA GLN A 59 -36.16 5.11 -2.90
C GLN A 59 -36.80 4.70 -4.23
N ASP A 60 -36.99 3.42 -4.56
CA ASP A 60 -37.76 3.07 -5.78
C ASP A 60 -38.67 1.83 -5.66
N GLU A 61 -39.01 1.35 -4.46
CA GLU A 61 -40.00 0.28 -4.29
C GLU A 61 -40.94 0.52 -3.11
N ASP A 62 -41.78 1.56 -3.20
CA ASP A 62 -43.08 1.64 -2.49
C ASP A 62 -43.90 2.81 -3.07
N GLY A 63 -44.31 2.65 -4.34
CA GLY A 63 -45.12 3.61 -5.08
C GLY A 63 -46.35 2.94 -5.70
N ARG A 64 -47.38 2.84 -4.87
CA ARG A 64 -48.79 2.49 -5.13
C ARG A 64 -49.33 2.71 -6.54
#